data_AF-A0A7V9P6F1-F1
#
_entry.id   AF-A0A7V9P6F1-F1
#
_cell.length_a   1.000
_cell.length_b   1.000
_cell.length_c   1.000
_cell.angle_alpha   90.00
_cell.angle_beta   90.00
_cell.angle_gamma   90.00
#
_symmetry.space_group_name_H-M   'P 1'
#
loop_
_entity.id
_entity.type
_entity.pdbx_description
1 polymer ?
#
loop_
_entity_poly.entity_id
_entity_poly.type
_entity_poly.pdbx_seq_one_letter_code
_entity_poly.pdbx_strand_id
1 'polypeptide(L)'
;MREAPYPPLADLALIGDCKTAALVARDGSIEWACVPRFDGDAVFARLLDDARGGSWLLAPVEPYASTFAYVGRSAVLETEHRTAGGAVRVRDVLVPPLDGDPPGLLVRVAEGLAGSVELASVLDPRPRFGLVDAVFE
;
A
#
# COMPACT_ATOMS: atom_id res chain seq x y z
N MET A 1 -3.81 -13.50 2.90
CA MET A 1 -4.11 -13.64 1.45
C MET A 1 -5.52 -13.15 1.17
N ARG A 2 -5.75 -12.47 0.04
CA ARG A 2 -7.09 -11.94 -0.31
C ARG A 2 -8.02 -13.07 -0.76
N GLU A 3 -9.24 -13.12 -0.21
CA GLU A 3 -10.26 -14.14 -0.54
C GLU A 3 -11.22 -13.71 -1.66
N ALA A 4 -11.30 -12.42 -1.96
CA ALA A 4 -12.21 -11.85 -2.96
C ALA A 4 -11.51 -10.84 -3.90
N PRO A 5 -12.12 -10.50 -5.05
CA PRO A 5 -11.59 -9.48 -5.98
C PRO A 5 -11.61 -8.04 -5.45
N TYR A 6 -12.29 -7.76 -4.35
CA TYR A 6 -12.30 -6.45 -3.73
C TYR A 6 -12.26 -6.62 -2.20
N PRO A 7 -11.40 -5.89 -1.48
CA PRO A 7 -11.41 -5.93 -0.02
C PRO A 7 -12.70 -5.27 0.51
N PRO A 8 -13.27 -5.77 1.61
CA PRO A 8 -14.29 -5.03 2.35
C PRO A 8 -13.79 -3.63 2.71
N LEU A 9 -14.68 -2.64 2.77
CA LEU A 9 -14.30 -1.27 3.17
C LEU A 9 -13.63 -1.22 4.55
N ALA A 10 -14.03 -2.10 5.47
CA ALA A 10 -13.45 -2.21 6.81
C ALA A 10 -11.99 -2.72 6.82
N ASP A 11 -11.52 -3.26 5.68
CA ASP A 11 -10.15 -3.74 5.49
C ASP A 11 -9.29 -2.75 4.71
N LEU A 12 -9.81 -1.55 4.43
CA LEU A 12 -9.07 -0.45 3.82
C LEU A 12 -8.75 0.62 4.87
N ALA A 13 -7.51 1.08 4.86
CA ALA A 13 -7.02 2.19 5.68
C ALA A 13 -6.51 3.33 4.79
N LEU A 14 -6.81 4.56 5.20
CA LEU A 14 -6.38 5.77 4.51
C LEU A 14 -5.05 6.28 5.10
N ILE A 15 -4.06 6.55 4.27
CA ILE A 15 -2.86 7.32 4.63
C ILE A 15 -2.81 8.60 3.80
N GLY A 16 -2.18 9.66 4.32
CA GLY A 16 -2.12 10.96 3.62
C GLY A 16 -1.03 11.88 4.18
N ASP A 17 -0.59 12.83 3.35
CA ASP A 17 0.43 13.85 3.67
C ASP A 17 -0.11 15.29 3.60
N CYS A 18 -1.44 15.44 3.67
CA CYS A 18 -2.17 16.69 3.44
C CYS A 18 -2.15 17.24 2.00
N LYS A 19 -1.44 16.59 1.06
CA LYS A 19 -1.46 16.93 -0.38
C LYS A 19 -2.14 15.84 -1.22
N THR A 20 -1.96 14.60 -0.81
CA THR A 20 -2.58 13.41 -1.41
C THR A 20 -2.94 12.38 -0.34
N ALA A 21 -3.57 11.29 -0.78
CA ALA A 21 -3.90 10.13 0.02
C ALA A 21 -3.78 8.83 -0.79
N ALA A 22 -3.60 7.73 -0.07
CA ALA A 22 -3.62 6.38 -0.61
C ALA A 22 -4.47 5.47 0.29
N LEU A 23 -5.09 4.45 -0.31
CA LEU A 23 -5.81 3.40 0.41
C LEU A 23 -4.97 2.13 0.44
N VAL A 24 -4.69 1.66 1.65
CA VAL A 24 -3.94 0.44 1.93
C VAL A 24 -4.91 -0.62 2.42
N ALA A 25 -4.95 -1.77 1.76
CA ALA A 25 -5.69 -2.93 2.20
C ALA A 25 -4.92 -3.71 3.29
N ARG A 26 -5.67 -4.37 4.18
CA ARG A 26 -5.15 -5.22 5.25
C ARG A 26 -4.20 -6.32 4.75
N ASP A 27 -4.35 -6.74 3.50
CA ASP A 27 -3.48 -7.76 2.89
C ASP A 27 -2.08 -7.24 2.52
N GLY A 28 -1.82 -5.94 2.66
CA GLY A 28 -0.54 -5.29 2.33
C GLY A 28 -0.51 -4.66 0.95
N SER A 29 -1.63 -4.60 0.23
CA SER A 29 -1.70 -3.91 -1.06
C SER A 29 -2.13 -2.44 -0.93
N ILE A 30 -1.58 -1.58 -1.78
CA ILE A 30 -2.08 -0.21 -1.99
C ILE A 30 -3.02 -0.26 -3.19
N GLU A 31 -4.32 -0.13 -2.93
CA GLU A 31 -5.41 -0.35 -3.88
C GLU A 31 -5.80 0.94 -4.63
N TRP A 32 -5.47 2.10 -4.06
CA TRP A 32 -5.74 3.42 -4.62
C TRP A 32 -4.66 4.42 -4.25
N ALA A 33 -4.19 5.22 -5.22
CA ALA A 33 -3.36 6.39 -4.94
C ALA A 33 -3.40 7.39 -6.11
N CYS A 34 -3.66 8.66 -5.80
CA CYS A 34 -3.56 9.78 -6.74
C CYS A 34 -2.29 10.59 -6.43
N VAL A 35 -1.14 10.19 -6.95
CA VAL A 35 0.12 10.91 -6.69
C VAL A 35 0.48 11.82 -7.87
N PRO A 36 0.97 13.06 -7.64
CA PRO A 36 1.27 13.67 -6.34
C PRO A 36 0.11 14.47 -5.72
N ARG A 37 -1.06 14.54 -6.38
CA ARG A 37 -2.19 15.39 -5.97
C ARG A 37 -3.43 14.57 -5.69
N PHE A 38 -4.13 14.88 -4.60
CA PHE A 38 -5.38 14.22 -4.23
C PHE A 38 -6.45 14.19 -5.34
N ASP A 39 -6.53 15.26 -6.15
CA ASP A 39 -7.48 15.43 -7.25
C ASP A 39 -6.93 14.99 -8.62
N GLY A 40 -5.74 14.40 -8.65
CA GLY A 40 -5.09 13.94 -9.87
C GLY A 40 -5.54 12.56 -10.33
N ASP A 41 -5.04 12.18 -11.51
CA ASP A 41 -5.22 10.84 -12.07
C ASP A 41 -4.62 9.78 -11.14
N ALA A 42 -5.36 8.68 -10.91
CA ALA A 42 -4.85 7.59 -10.08
C ALA A 42 -3.72 6.83 -10.80
N VAL A 43 -2.66 6.53 -10.05
CA VAL A 43 -1.59 5.59 -10.44
C VAL A 43 -1.96 4.16 -10.06
N PHE A 44 -2.74 4.01 -8.99
CA PHE A 44 -3.42 2.77 -8.61
C PHE A 44 -4.91 3.04 -8.52
N ALA A 45 -5.70 2.16 -9.12
CA ALA A 45 -7.15 2.21 -9.24
C ALA A 45 -7.78 0.82 -9.11
N ARG A 46 -7.09 -0.14 -8.47
CA ARG A 46 -7.57 -1.53 -8.29
C ARG A 46 -8.87 -1.61 -7.48
N LEU A 47 -9.15 -0.59 -6.67
CA LEU A 47 -10.46 -0.39 -6.05
C LEU A 47 -11.62 -0.30 -7.06
N LEU A 48 -11.40 0.24 -8.26
CA LEU A 48 -12.42 0.37 -9.31
C LEU A 48 -12.43 -0.83 -10.26
N ASP A 49 -11.26 -1.40 -10.56
CA ASP A 49 -11.11 -2.53 -11.47
C ASP A 49 -9.96 -3.43 -10.99
N ASP A 50 -10.29 -4.62 -10.51
CA ASP A 50 -9.31 -5.48 -9.83
C ASP A 50 -8.22 -6.02 -10.75
N ALA A 51 -8.49 -6.04 -12.06
CA ALA A 51 -7.62 -6.59 -13.10
C ALA A 51 -6.78 -5.53 -13.83
N ARG A 52 -7.32 -4.32 -14.02
CA ARG A 52 -6.67 -3.24 -14.80
C ARG A 52 -6.19 -2.08 -13.96
N GLY A 53 -6.69 -1.95 -12.74
CA GLY A 53 -6.47 -0.77 -11.91
C GLY A 53 -5.07 -0.66 -11.31
N GLY A 54 -4.31 -1.76 -11.24
CA GLY A 54 -2.94 -1.74 -10.71
C GLY A 54 -2.86 -1.48 -9.20
N SER A 55 -1.78 -1.96 -8.58
CA SER A 55 -1.58 -1.83 -7.14
C SER A 55 -0.11 -1.93 -6.78
N TRP A 56 0.19 -1.68 -5.50
CA TRP A 56 1.49 -2.04 -4.94
C TRP A 56 1.31 -2.98 -3.76
N LEU A 57 1.66 -4.25 -3.93
CA LEU A 57 1.67 -5.26 -2.87
C LEU A 57 3.02 -5.28 -2.14
N LEU A 58 3.00 -5.32 -0.82
CA LEU A 58 4.14 -5.70 0.03
C LEU A 58 3.64 -6.63 1.14
N ALA A 59 3.87 -7.94 0.99
CA ALA A 59 3.31 -8.94 1.91
C ALA A 59 4.11 -10.26 1.87
N PRO A 60 3.89 -11.18 2.84
CA PRO A 60 4.45 -12.53 2.79
C PRO A 60 4.02 -13.32 1.56
N VAL A 61 4.92 -14.18 1.05
CA VAL A 61 4.64 -15.08 -0.08
C VAL A 61 3.86 -16.34 0.32
N GLU A 62 3.96 -16.73 1.58
CA GLU A 62 3.24 -17.87 2.19
C GLU A 62 1.90 -17.43 2.81
N PRO A 63 0.98 -18.34 3.16
CA PRO A 63 -0.26 -17.96 3.84
C PRO A 63 -0.02 -17.16 5.13
N TYR A 64 -0.73 -16.05 5.27
CA TYR A 64 -0.60 -15.14 6.41
C TYR A 64 -1.95 -14.60 6.88
N ALA A 65 -2.00 -14.27 8.16
CA ALA A 65 -3.04 -13.43 8.76
C ALA A 65 -2.50 -12.03 9.02
N SER A 66 -3.35 -11.03 8.90
CA SER A 66 -2.95 -9.62 9.04
C SER A 66 -3.83 -8.85 10.00
N THR A 67 -3.21 -7.95 10.75
CA THR A 67 -3.88 -6.92 11.53
C THR A 67 -3.24 -5.59 11.21
N PHE A 68 -4.01 -4.51 11.28
CA PHE A 68 -3.48 -3.17 11.07
C PHE A 68 -3.98 -2.19 12.13
N ALA A 69 -3.19 -1.16 12.39
CA ALA A 69 -3.56 -0.06 13.25
C ALA A 69 -2.75 1.18 12.88
N TYR A 70 -3.28 2.36 13.18
CA TYR A 70 -2.47 3.57 13.11
C TYR A 70 -1.54 3.67 14.32
N VAL A 71 -0.32 4.13 14.10
CA VAL A 71 0.65 4.34 15.17
C VAL A 71 0.25 5.58 15.98
N GLY A 72 -0.29 5.36 17.18
CA GLY A 72 -0.72 6.43 18.07
C GLY A 72 -1.77 7.34 17.42
N ARG A 73 -1.51 8.66 17.43
CA ARG A 73 -2.36 9.67 16.77
C ARG A 73 -1.70 10.20 15.51
N SER A 74 -1.30 9.32 14.60
CA SER A 74 -0.63 9.66 13.35
C SER A 74 -1.29 9.00 12.13
N ALA A 75 -0.93 9.45 10.93
CA ALA A 75 -1.32 8.82 9.67
C ALA A 75 -0.34 7.72 9.22
N VAL A 76 0.53 7.23 10.12
CA VAL A 76 1.40 6.08 9.85
C VAL A 76 0.60 4.81 10.11
N LEU A 77 0.38 4.03 9.06
CA LEU A 77 -0.30 2.75 9.16
C LEU A 77 0.72 1.66 9.46
N GLU A 78 0.44 0.84 10.46
CA GLU A 78 1.23 -0.34 10.82
C GLU A 78 0.40 -1.59 10.54
N THR A 79 0.88 -2.44 9.63
CA THR A 79 0.29 -3.73 9.29
C THR A 79 1.22 -4.84 9.75
N GLU A 80 0.76 -5.68 10.68
CA GLU A 80 1.48 -6.90 11.08
C GLU A 80 0.97 -8.08 10.28
N HIS A 81 1.87 -8.79 9.60
CA HIS A 81 1.60 -10.07 8.96
C HIS A 81 2.23 -11.20 9.77
N ARG A 82 1.46 -12.25 10.03
CA ARG A 82 1.90 -13.46 10.74
C ARG A 82 1.78 -14.67 9.84
N THR A 83 2.86 -15.41 9.71
CA THR A 83 2.94 -16.67 8.96
C THR A 83 3.19 -17.83 9.92
N ALA A 84 3.31 -19.05 9.39
CA ALA A 84 3.73 -20.20 10.20
C ALA A 84 5.21 -20.10 10.64
N GLY A 85 6.05 -19.44 9.84
CA GLY A 85 7.50 -19.33 10.05
C GLY A 85 7.95 -18.07 10.79
N GLY A 86 7.13 -17.03 10.86
CA GLY A 86 7.52 -15.78 11.50
C GLY A 86 6.46 -14.68 11.48
N ALA A 87 6.90 -13.48 11.82
CA ALA A 87 6.09 -12.28 11.79
C ALA A 87 6.90 -11.09 11.26
N VAL A 88 6.23 -10.25 10.46
CA VAL A 88 6.78 -9.02 9.91
C VAL A 88 5.78 -7.90 10.14
N ARG A 89 6.30 -6.69 10.28
CA ARG A 89 5.52 -5.46 10.32
C ARG A 89 5.86 -4.61 9.11
N VAL A 90 4.84 -4.10 8.43
CA VAL A 90 4.96 -3.13 7.36
C VAL A 90 4.42 -1.80 7.87
N ARG A 91 5.20 -0.72 7.74
CA ARG A 91 4.74 0.64 7.98
C ARG A 91 4.58 1.38 6.67
N ASP A 92 3.38 1.87 6.41
CA ASP A 92 3.04 2.66 5.23
C ASP A 92 2.81 4.12 5.64
N VAL A 93 3.48 5.04 4.95
CA VAL A 93 3.40 6.48 5.22
C VAL A 93 3.57 7.29 3.94
N LEU A 94 2.75 8.33 3.79
CA LEU A 94 3.00 9.41 2.85
C LEU A 94 3.79 10.50 3.59
N VAL A 95 5.05 10.68 3.20
CA VAL A 95 5.95 11.68 3.75
C VAL A 95 5.76 12.96 2.95
N PRO A 96 5.31 14.07 3.57
CA PRO A 96 5.19 15.34 2.86
C PRO A 96 6.58 15.81 2.39
N PRO A 97 6.66 16.61 1.32
CA PRO A 97 7.93 17.15 0.87
C PRO A 97 8.56 18.03 1.95
N LEU A 98 9.84 17.78 2.25
CA LEU A 98 10.64 18.57 3.18
C LEU A 98 11.31 19.69 2.38
N ASP A 99 10.79 20.91 2.48
CA ASP A 99 11.33 22.16 1.89
C ASP A 99 12.01 22.00 0.50
N GLY A 100 11.20 21.77 -0.55
CA GLY A 100 11.67 21.66 -1.93
C GLY A 100 11.13 20.44 -2.66
N ASP A 101 11.74 20.15 -3.82
CA ASP A 101 11.61 18.91 -4.60
C ASP A 101 12.56 17.85 -3.96
N PRO A 102 12.17 16.57 -3.80
CA PRO A 102 11.14 15.82 -4.53
C PRO A 102 9.70 16.08 -4.06
N PRO A 103 8.68 15.66 -4.85
CA PRO A 103 7.30 15.55 -4.35
C PRO A 103 7.23 14.61 -3.13
N GLY A 104 6.10 14.67 -2.40
CA GLY A 104 5.85 13.77 -1.27
C GLY A 104 6.08 12.30 -1.64
N LEU A 105 6.60 11.53 -0.69
CA LEU A 105 7.05 10.16 -0.92
C LEU A 105 6.10 9.16 -0.27
N LEU A 106 5.67 8.17 -1.03
CA LEU A 106 5.04 6.97 -0.47
C LEU A 106 6.13 6.00 -0.02
N VAL A 107 6.29 5.85 1.28
CA VAL A 107 7.34 5.03 1.91
C VAL A 107 6.71 3.83 2.58
N ARG A 108 7.28 2.66 2.31
CA ARG A 108 6.88 1.37 2.89
C ARG A 108 8.09 0.73 3.55
N VAL A 109 8.03 0.47 4.86
CA VAL A 109 9.15 -0.08 5.64
C VAL A 109 8.77 -1.44 6.23
N ALA A 110 9.51 -2.48 5.88
CA ALA A 110 9.35 -3.81 6.46
C ALA A 110 10.33 -4.03 7.62
N GLU A 111 9.80 -4.44 8.78
CA GLU A 111 10.54 -4.76 10.00
C GLU A 111 10.24 -6.21 10.40
N GLY A 112 11.28 -7.05 10.45
CA GLY A 112 11.14 -8.42 10.96
C GLY A 112 10.91 -8.44 12.46
N LEU A 113 9.86 -9.11 12.93
CA LEU A 113 9.50 -9.18 14.35
C LEU A 113 9.92 -10.50 14.99
N ALA A 114 9.78 -11.61 14.26
CA ALA A 114 10.13 -12.94 14.74
C ALA A 114 10.34 -13.90 13.56
N GLY A 115 11.25 -14.87 13.74
CA GLY A 115 11.49 -15.90 12.74
C GLY A 115 12.05 -15.36 11.42
N SER A 116 11.71 -16.03 10.32
CA SER A 116 12.06 -15.62 8.96
C SER A 116 10.80 -15.58 8.12
N VAL A 117 10.61 -14.50 7.36
CA VAL A 117 9.45 -14.29 6.49
C VAL A 117 9.95 -13.80 5.14
N GLU A 118 9.64 -14.55 4.08
CA GLU A 118 9.90 -14.13 2.71
C GLU A 118 8.78 -13.21 2.21
N LEU A 119 9.14 -12.06 1.65
CA LEU A 119 8.20 -11.04 1.18
C LEU A 119 8.25 -10.89 -0.33
N ALA A 120 7.09 -10.66 -0.92
CA ALA A 120 6.97 -10.13 -2.28
C ALA A 120 6.66 -8.63 -2.23
N SER A 121 7.38 -7.87 -3.04
CA SER A 121 7.01 -6.50 -3.41
C SER A 121 6.63 -6.50 -4.89
N VAL A 122 5.34 -6.34 -5.19
CA VAL A 122 4.83 -6.31 -6.57
C VAL A 122 4.29 -4.92 -6.83
N LEU A 123 5.02 -4.15 -7.63
CA LEU A 123 4.66 -2.81 -8.05
C LEU A 123 4.07 -2.88 -9.48
N ASP A 124 2.76 -2.68 -9.60
CA ASP A 124 2.02 -2.68 -10.87
C ASP A 124 1.28 -1.35 -11.04
N PRO A 125 1.98 -0.25 -11.35
CA PRO A 125 1.38 1.05 -11.58
C PRO A 125 0.63 1.07 -12.91
N ARG A 126 -0.59 1.61 -12.86
CA ARG A 126 -1.54 1.69 -13.97
C ARG A 126 -2.07 3.13 -14.06
N PRO A 127 -1.26 4.06 -14.59
CA PRO A 127 -1.61 5.48 -14.57
C PRO A 127 -2.89 5.79 -15.34
N ARG A 128 -3.47 6.97 -15.05
CA ARG A 128 -4.71 7.44 -15.68
C ARG A 128 -5.85 6.44 -15.48
N PHE A 129 -6.02 5.94 -14.26
CA PHE A 129 -7.05 4.96 -13.91
C PHE A 129 -6.94 3.64 -14.71
N GLY A 130 -5.72 3.21 -15.04
CA GLY A 130 -5.46 2.01 -15.83
C GLY A 130 -5.68 2.15 -17.33
N LEU A 131 -5.69 3.37 -17.86
CA LEU A 131 -5.75 3.63 -19.31
C LEU A 131 -4.40 3.50 -20.01
N VAL A 132 -3.28 3.46 -19.26
CA VAL A 132 -1.95 3.29 -19.82
C VAL A 132 -1.09 2.34 -19.01
N ASP A 133 -0.15 1.68 -19.71
CA ASP A 133 0.92 0.93 -19.08
C ASP A 133 2.01 1.88 -18.58
N ALA A 134 2.59 1.55 -17.41
CA ALA A 134 3.79 2.22 -16.95
C ALA A 134 5.02 1.72 -17.72
N VAL A 135 5.92 2.65 -18.05
CA VAL A 135 7.22 2.36 -18.66
C VAL A 135 8.29 2.64 -17.59
N PHE A 136 9.09 1.62 -17.29
CA PHE A 136 10.27 1.75 -16.44
C PHE A 136 11.48 1.85 -17.37
N GLU A 137 12.22 2.96 -17.30
CA GLU A 137 13.52 3.14 -17.97
C GLU A 137 14.68 2.77 -17.02
#